data_AF-A0AAW0MYA6-F1
#
_entry.id   AF-A0AAW0MYA6-F1
#
_cell.length_a   1.000
_cell.length_b   1.000
_cell.length_c   1.000
_cell.angle_alpha   90.00
_cell.angle_beta   90.00
_cell.angle_gamma   90.00
#
_symmetry.space_group_name_H-M   'P 1'
#
loop_
_entity.id
_entity.type
_entity.pdbx_description
1 polymer ?
#
loop_
_entity_poly.entity_id
_entity_poly.type
_entity_poly.pdbx_seq_one_letter_code
_entity_poly.pdbx_strand_id
1 'polypeptide(L)' 'MSDKLGVMTYGDVSKQSPETQAAIEQEVRALLKDSYDRAKHILKTYSKEHKTLADALLRYETLDAKEIQMVLEGKSLDH' A
#
# COMPACT_ATOMS: atom_id res chain seq x y z
N MET A 1 -10.66 6.54 -6.72
CA MET A 1 -12.09 6.89 -6.67
C MET A 1 -12.61 6.64 -8.07
N SER A 2 -13.66 5.84 -8.25
CA SER A 2 -14.11 5.41 -9.59
C SER A 2 -15.02 6.48 -10.19
N ASP A 3 -14.59 7.07 -11.31
CA ASP A 3 -15.29 8.15 -12.01
C ASP A 3 -16.58 7.70 -12.71
N LYS A 4 -16.83 6.39 -12.80
CA LYS A 4 -17.94 5.84 -13.60
C LYS A 4 -19.25 5.67 -12.84
N LEU A 5 -19.21 5.62 -11.51
CA LEU A 5 -20.39 5.29 -10.68
C LEU A 5 -20.88 6.43 -9.78
N GLY A 6 -20.17 7.57 -9.71
CA GLY A 6 -20.54 8.68 -8.81
C GLY A 6 -20.61 8.26 -7.33
N VAL A 7 -20.92 9.20 -6.43
CA VAL A 7 -21.21 8.87 -5.03
C VAL A 7 -22.65 8.36 -4.96
N MET A 8 -22.82 7.04 -5.10
CA MET A 8 -24.07 6.36 -4.76
C MET A 8 -23.84 5.55 -3.48
N THR A 9 -24.45 5.99 -2.37
CA THR A 9 -24.48 5.21 -1.12
C THR A 9 -25.45 4.04 -1.30
N TYR A 10 -24.93 2.89 -1.74
CA TYR A 10 -25.69 1.65 -1.81
C TYR A 10 -25.91 1.11 -0.38
N GLY A 11 -26.90 1.66 0.31
CA GLY A 11 -27.35 1.17 1.62
C GLY A 11 -28.00 -0.22 1.57
N ASP A 12 -28.31 -0.72 0.37
CA ASP A 12 -28.94 -2.01 0.16
C ASP A 12 -28.43 -2.65 -1.14
N VAL A 13 -27.34 -3.43 -1.04
CA VAL A 13 -26.74 -4.21 -2.15
C VAL A 13 -27.69 -5.28 -2.73
N SER A 14 -28.84 -5.49 -2.09
CA SER A 14 -29.81 -6.54 -2.43
C SER A 14 -30.80 -6.17 -3.55
N LYS A 15 -30.88 -4.89 -3.95
CA LYS A 15 -31.86 -4.39 -4.95
C LYS A 15 -31.26 -4.02 -6.32
N GLN A 16 -30.03 -4.42 -6.60
CA GLN A 16 -29.37 -4.09 -7.87
C GLN A 16 -29.57 -5.17 -8.93
N SER A 17 -29.75 -4.73 -10.18
CA SER A 17 -29.77 -5.61 -11.34
C SER A 17 -28.44 -6.38 -11.46
N PRO A 18 -28.46 -7.65 -11.94
CA PRO A 18 -27.25 -8.47 -12.03
C PRO A 18 -26.13 -7.83 -12.87
N GLU A 19 -26.49 -7.00 -13.84
CA GLU A 19 -25.55 -6.23 -14.66
C GLU A 19 -24.79 -5.16 -13.84
N THR A 20 -25.47 -4.49 -12.90
CA THR A 20 -24.84 -3.50 -12.01
C THR A 20 -23.96 -4.18 -10.95
N GLN A 21 -24.38 -5.34 -10.43
CA GLN A 21 -23.57 -6.14 -9.50
C GLN A 21 -22.27 -6.63 -10.16
N ALA A 22 -22.35 -7.13 -11.39
CA ALA A 22 -21.18 -7.55 -12.15
C ALA A 22 -20.20 -6.38 -12.40
N ALA A 23 -20.71 -5.19 -12.71
CA ALA A 23 -19.89 -3.98 -12.85
C ALA A 23 -19.20 -3.60 -11.52
N ILE A 24 -19.90 -3.69 -10.39
CA ILE A 24 -19.32 -3.40 -9.07
C ILE A 24 -18.24 -4.41 -8.69
N GLU A 25 -18.48 -5.71 -8.87
CA GLU A 25 -17.46 -6.73 -8.59
C GLU A 25 -16.21 -6.54 -9.45
N GLN A 26 -16.37 -6.18 -10.73
CA GLN A 26 -15.26 -5.89 -11.62
C GLN A 26 -14.45 -4.69 -11.12
N GLU A 27 -15.12 -3.61 -10.72
CA GLU A 27 -14.47 -2.41 -10.16
C GLU A 27 -13.75 -2.70 -8.84
N VAL A 28 -14.37 -3.49 -7.95
CA VAL A 28 -13.74 -3.90 -6.68
C VAL A 28 -12.49 -4.73 -6.94
N ARG A 29 -12.55 -5.69 -7.88
CA ARG A 29 -11.37 -6.48 -8.27
C ARG A 29 -10.27 -5.63 -8.89
N ALA A 30 -10.62 -4.69 -9.77
CA ALA A 30 -9.67 -3.75 -10.35
C ALA A 30 -8.99 -2.89 -9.28
N LEU A 31 -9.78 -2.34 -8.34
CA LEU A 31 -9.27 -1.54 -7.24
C LEU A 31 -8.31 -2.33 -6.32
N LEU A 32 -8.66 -3.58 -5.97
CA LEU A 32 -7.79 -4.44 -5.16
C LEU A 32 -6.49 -4.75 -5.91
N LYS A 33 -6.59 -5.08 -7.19
CA LYS A 33 -5.42 -5.40 -8.02
C LYS A 33 -4.49 -4.20 -8.13
N ASP A 34 -5.03 -3.02 -8.45
CA ASP A 34 -4.24 -1.80 -8.55
C ASP A 34 -3.59 -1.45 -7.20
N SER A 35 -4.31 -1.65 -6.10
CA SER A 35 -3.76 -1.41 -4.75
C SER A 35 -2.63 -2.38 -4.41
N TYR A 36 -2.79 -3.65 -4.77
CA TYR A 36 -1.76 -4.67 -4.61
C TYR A 36 -0.53 -4.36 -5.47
N ASP A 37 -0.72 -4.02 -6.74
CA ASP A 37 0.38 -3.70 -7.65
C ASP A 37 1.10 -2.41 -7.22
N ARG A 38 0.37 -1.39 -6.74
CA ARG A 38 0.99 -0.18 -6.15
C ARG A 38 1.83 -0.51 -4.92
N ALA A 39 1.29 -1.29 -3.97
CA ALA A 39 2.03 -1.68 -2.77
C ALA A 39 3.27 -2.51 -3.13
N LYS A 40 3.13 -3.47 -4.05
CA LYS A 40 4.24 -4.28 -4.55
C LYS A 40 5.29 -3.44 -5.28
N HIS A 41 4.88 -2.42 -6.01
CA HIS A 41 5.78 -1.49 -6.67
C HIS A 41 6.57 -0.68 -5.65
N ILE A 42 5.92 -0.10 -4.66
CA ILE A 42 6.57 0.62 -3.55
C ILE A 42 7.62 -0.28 -2.87
N LEU A 43 7.24 -1.50 -2.49
CA LEU A 43 8.16 -2.45 -1.87
C LEU A 43 9.36 -2.83 -2.76
N LYS A 44 9.15 -2.92 -4.07
CA LYS A 44 10.24 -3.19 -5.03
C LYS A 44 11.16 -2.00 -5.23
N THR A 45 10.59 -0.80 -5.39
CA THR A 45 11.33 0.45 -5.61
C THR A 45 12.20 0.77 -4.40
N TYR A 46 11.66 0.60 -3.20
CA TYR A 46 12.36 0.84 -1.93
C TYR A 46 13.00 -0.43 -1.35
N SER A 47 13.17 -1.49 -2.15
CA SER A 47 13.75 -2.75 -1.68
C SER A 47 15.17 -2.59 -1.11
N LYS A 48 15.95 -1.63 -1.62
CA LYS A 48 17.27 -1.30 -1.07
C LYS A 48 17.15 -0.69 0.32
N GLU A 49 16.27 0.28 0.50
CA GLU A 49 16.03 0.95 1.78
C GLU A 49 15.49 -0.02 2.83
N HIS A 50 14.55 -0.90 2.46
CA HIS A 50 14.05 -1.95 3.34
C HIS A 50 15.15 -2.92 3.78
N LYS A 51 16.11 -3.22 2.89
CA LYS A 51 17.24 -4.08 3.22
C LYS A 51 18.23 -3.38 4.16
N THR A 52 18.54 -2.11 3.91
CA THR A 52 19.36 -1.30 4.82
C THR A 52 18.70 -1.17 6.19
N LEU A 53 17.38 -0.96 6.24
CA LEU A 53 16.63 -0.90 7.50
C LEU A 53 16.65 -2.24 8.24
N ALA A 54 16.51 -3.37 7.54
CA ALA A 54 16.61 -4.70 8.14
C ALA A 54 18.02 -4.98 8.68
N ASP A 55 19.07 -4.60 7.95
CA ASP A 55 20.46 -4.72 8.40
C ASP A 55 20.76 -3.79 9.59
N ALA A 56 20.12 -2.62 9.63
CA ALA A 56 20.20 -1.71 10.77
C ALA A 56 19.47 -2.28 12.00
N LEU A 57 18.26 -2.83 11.84
CA LEU A 57 17.52 -3.50 12.93
C LEU A 57 18.26 -4.73 13.48
N LEU A 58 19.04 -5.41 12.65
CA LEU A 58 19.92 -6.51 13.09
C LEU A 58 21.13 -6.03 13.89
N ARG A 59 21.60 -4.79 13.66
CA ARG A 59 22.72 -4.19 14.38
C ARG A 59 22.29 -3.43 15.63
N TYR A 60 21.15 -2.77 15.58
CA TYR A 60 20.58 -1.95 16.64
C TYR A 60 19.21 -2.55 16.99
N GLU A 61 19.11 -3.24 18.13
CA GLU A 61 17.91 -3.98 18.57
C GLU A 61 16.63 -3.13 18.58
N THR A 62 16.78 -1.81 18.68
CA THR A 62 15.71 -0.82 18.56
C THR A 62 16.20 0.39 17.76
N LEU A 63 15.41 0.86 16.80
CA LEU A 63 15.62 2.15 16.13
C LEU A 63 14.49 3.12 16.47
N ASP A 64 14.84 4.37 16.78
CA ASP A 64 13.90 5.49 16.89
C ASP A 64 13.52 6.04 15.50
N ALA A 65 12.40 6.75 15.41
CA ALA A 65 11.87 7.28 14.14
C ALA A 65 12.88 8.20 13.41
N LYS A 66 13.73 8.92 14.16
CA LYS A 66 14.81 9.75 13.60
C LYS A 66 15.93 8.92 13.00
N GLU A 67 16.24 7.79 13.63
CA GLU A 67 17.29 6.86 13.20
C GLU A 67 16.87 6.11 11.94
N ILE A 68 15.59 5.74 11.84
CA ILE A 68 15.00 5.16 10.63
C ILE A 68 15.16 6.13 9.45
N GLN A 69 14.87 7.42 9.63
CA GLN A 69 15.09 8.43 8.57
C GLN A 69 16.56 8.56 8.19
N MET A 70 17.48 8.55 9.15
CA MET A 70 18.92 8.64 8.85
C MET A 70 19.43 7.41 8.09
N VAL A 71 18.97 6.20 8.44
CA VAL A 71 19.30 4.96 7.72
C VAL A 71 18.71 4.96 6.32
N LEU A 72 17.50 5.49 6.15
CA LEU A 72 16.86 5.66 4.83
C LEU A 72 17.66 6.63 3.95
N GLU A 73 18.17 7.72 4.52
CA GLU A 73 19.06 8.69 3.85
C GLU A 73 20.48 8.13 3.57
N GLY A 74 20.78 6.91 4.02
CA GLY A 74 22.10 6.27 3.83
C GLY A 74 23.18 6.78 4.78
N LYS A 75 22.81 7.47 5.86
CA LYS A 75 23.75 7.84 6.93
C LYS A 75 23.90 6.67 7.90
N SER A 76 25.13 6.29 8.16
CA SER A 76 25.48 5.33 9.20
C SER A 76 25.09 5.90 10.56
N LEU A 77 24.35 5.12 11.35
CA LEU A 77 24.15 5.40 12.78
C LEU A 77 25.47 5.12 13.48
N ASP A 78 26.36 6.11 13.53
CA ASP A 78 27.50 6.06 14.43
C ASP A 78 26.97 6.38 15.83
N HIS A 79 27.19 5.45 16.76
CA HIS A 79 26.70 5.54 18.12
C HIS A 79 27.84 5.84 19.09
#